data_AF-A0A1E4GJ07-F1
#
_entry.id   AF-A0A1E4GJ07-F1
#
_cell.length_a   1.000
_cell.length_b   1.000
_cell.length_c   1.000
_cell.angle_alpha   90.00
_cell.angle_beta   90.00
_cell.angle_gamma   90.00
#
_symmetry.space_group_name_H-M   'P 1'
#
loop_
_entity.id
_entity.type
_entity.pdbx_description
1 polymer ?
#
loop_
_entity_poly.entity_id
_entity_poly.type
_entity_poly.pdbx_seq_one_letter_code
_entity_poly.pdbx_strand_id
1 'polypeptide(L)'
;MVTQAYAQEAETPAEEHAGDAVHVVDGEHADPTEGTHATTEAHGDDHHSDVFPPFDPATFPSQLLWLAITFGLLYVLMSRLALPRLGGILENRKALIDADLAAADADRQKTDAAIAAYEKALAEAKAKAQGIATETREAIQADLAGKRNAVESDLSAKVSAAEARIAQTKAEALTHVDEIAAETAQAVVGQIVGDVSADSVRAAVAKVKG
;
A
#
# COMPACT_ATOMS: atom_id res chain seq x y z
N MET A 1 -28.76 -1.04 23.56
CA MET A 1 -28.90 -2.52 23.53
C MET A 1 -27.99 -3.03 22.42
N VAL A 2 -27.41 -4.22 22.60
CA VAL A 2 -26.31 -4.84 21.83
C VAL A 2 -24.92 -4.47 22.40
N THR A 3 -24.05 -5.35 22.89
CA THR A 3 -24.12 -6.75 23.35
C THR A 3 -22.88 -6.92 24.24
N GLN A 4 -23.06 -7.22 25.55
CA GLN A 4 -22.00 -7.82 26.35
C GLN A 4 -21.85 -9.27 25.86
N ALA A 5 -20.67 -9.64 25.38
CA ALA A 5 -20.34 -11.02 25.08
C ALA A 5 -18.91 -11.31 25.54
N TYR A 6 -18.84 -12.10 26.60
CA TYR A 6 -17.86 -13.17 26.82
C TYR A 6 -16.40 -12.77 27.07
N ALA A 7 -16.08 -12.55 28.34
CA ALA A 7 -14.76 -12.85 28.89
C ALA A 7 -14.98 -13.82 30.06
N GLN A 8 -14.91 -15.12 29.76
CA GLN A 8 -14.91 -16.19 30.75
C GLN A 8 -13.70 -17.10 30.50
N GLU A 9 -13.04 -17.42 31.61
CA GLU A 9 -12.11 -18.54 31.83
C GLU A 9 -10.75 -18.52 31.13
N ALA A 10 -9.75 -17.99 31.87
CA ALA A 10 -8.42 -18.58 31.90
C ALA A 10 -8.18 -19.10 33.32
N GLU A 11 -8.62 -20.34 33.58
CA GLU A 11 -8.21 -21.12 34.74
C GLU A 11 -6.75 -21.55 34.53
N THR A 12 -5.86 -21.00 35.36
CA THR A 12 -4.51 -21.54 35.57
C THR A 12 -4.61 -22.73 36.53
N PRO A 13 -4.12 -23.93 36.19
CA PRO A 13 -3.95 -24.97 37.18
C PRO A 13 -2.74 -24.61 38.05
N ALA A 14 -3.01 -24.21 39.29
CA ALA A 14 -2.01 -24.20 40.34
C ALA A 14 -1.83 -25.64 40.82
N GLU A 15 -0.70 -26.26 40.48
CA GLU A 15 -0.30 -27.53 41.05
C GLU A 15 0.00 -27.37 42.54
N GLU A 16 -0.81 -28.08 43.31
CA GLU A 16 -0.68 -28.44 44.70
C GLU A 16 0.48 -29.45 44.84
N HIS A 17 1.56 -29.06 45.51
CA HIS A 17 2.51 -30.02 46.07
C HIS A 17 2.58 -29.82 47.59
N ALA A 18 1.81 -30.69 48.24
CA ALA A 18 1.84 -30.97 49.66
C ALA A 18 3.27 -31.29 50.14
N GLY A 19 3.78 -30.43 51.02
CA GLY A 19 4.76 -30.83 52.00
C GLY A 19 4.02 -31.29 53.24
N ASP A 20 4.17 -32.55 53.63
CA ASP A 20 4.48 -33.00 55.00
C ASP A 20 4.49 -34.54 55.05
N ALA A 21 5.07 -35.07 56.12
CA ALA A 21 5.05 -36.45 56.60
C ALA A 21 6.31 -37.28 56.31
N VAL A 22 7.32 -36.96 57.13
CA VAL A 22 8.25 -37.92 57.71
C VAL A 22 7.48 -39.14 58.25
N HIS A 23 7.73 -40.32 57.67
CA HIS A 23 7.34 -41.59 58.29
C HIS A 23 8.61 -42.35 58.71
N VAL A 24 8.86 -42.27 60.02
CA VAL A 24 9.74 -43.12 60.79
C VAL A 24 9.25 -44.57 60.62
N VAL A 25 10.11 -45.45 60.11
CA VAL A 25 9.86 -46.90 60.20
C VAL A 25 10.76 -47.44 61.30
N ASP A 26 10.07 -47.84 62.36
CA ASP A 26 10.48 -48.67 63.48
C ASP A 26 11.50 -49.74 63.10
N GLY A 27 12.56 -49.82 63.90
CA GLY A 27 13.39 -50.99 63.97
C GLY A 27 12.75 -52.03 64.88
N GLU A 28 12.63 -53.26 64.39
CA GLU A 28 12.70 -54.44 65.24
C GLU A 28 13.71 -55.38 64.58
N HIS A 29 14.94 -55.31 65.09
CA HIS A 29 16.04 -56.20 64.76
C HIS A 29 15.79 -57.56 65.43
N ALA A 30 15.52 -58.59 64.63
CA ALA A 30 15.77 -59.97 65.04
C ALA A 30 17.27 -60.25 64.88
N ASP A 31 17.98 -60.36 66.00
CA ASP A 31 19.30 -60.99 66.06
C ASP A 31 19.09 -62.52 66.02
N PRO A 32 19.82 -63.21 65.14
CA PRO A 32 20.63 -64.29 65.67
C PRO A 32 22.02 -64.28 65.02
N THR A 33 23.00 -63.96 65.85
CA THR A 33 24.30 -64.60 65.86
C THR A 33 24.17 -66.11 65.60
N GLU A 34 24.24 -66.52 64.34
CA GLU A 34 24.50 -67.90 63.96
C GLU A 34 25.51 -67.94 62.82
N GLY A 35 26.69 -68.45 63.13
CA GLY A 35 27.53 -69.12 62.13
C GLY A 35 28.60 -68.29 61.46
N THR A 36 29.41 -67.53 62.21
CA THR A 36 30.78 -67.19 61.76
C THR A 36 31.60 -68.48 61.65
N HIS A 37 31.51 -69.16 60.50
CA HIS A 37 32.45 -70.21 60.12
C HIS A 37 33.63 -69.57 59.40
N ALA A 38 34.59 -69.07 60.19
CA ALA A 38 35.94 -68.86 59.71
C ALA A 38 36.68 -70.20 59.78
N THR A 39 36.62 -70.98 58.70
CA THR A 39 37.48 -72.16 58.49
C THR A 39 38.37 -71.90 57.29
N THR A 40 39.59 -71.43 57.55
CA THR A 40 40.67 -71.44 56.58
C THR A 40 41.16 -72.89 56.46
N GLU A 41 40.65 -73.60 55.46
CA GLU A 41 41.26 -74.85 55.01
C GLU A 41 42.06 -74.57 53.75
N ALA A 42 43.38 -74.42 53.95
CA ALA A 42 44.35 -74.41 52.87
C ALA A 42 44.57 -75.85 52.41
N HIS A 43 43.82 -76.29 51.40
CA HIS A 43 44.18 -77.48 50.64
C HIS A 43 45.26 -77.10 49.62
N GLY A 44 46.50 -77.48 49.94
CA GLY A 44 47.61 -77.49 49.00
C GLY A 44 47.55 -78.71 48.08
N ASP A 45 48.17 -78.51 46.91
CA ASP A 45 48.50 -79.46 45.84
C ASP A 45 47.40 -79.79 44.82
N ASP A 46 47.38 -79.02 43.71
CA ASP A 46 47.83 -79.51 42.39
C ASP A 46 47.70 -78.39 41.33
N HIS A 47 48.79 -78.15 40.60
CA HIS A 47 48.99 -77.22 39.49
C HIS A 47 47.75 -76.67 38.74
N HIS A 48 47.21 -75.50 39.10
CA HIS A 48 46.56 -74.56 38.16
C HIS A 48 46.54 -73.15 38.79
N SER A 49 46.87 -72.12 38.01
CA SER A 49 47.04 -70.73 38.46
C SER A 49 45.82 -70.18 39.21
N ASP A 50 46.07 -69.63 40.41
CA ASP A 50 45.13 -68.95 41.28
C ASP A 50 44.60 -67.67 40.59
N VAL A 51 43.49 -67.80 39.86
CA VAL A 51 42.76 -66.71 39.21
C VAL A 51 41.38 -66.63 39.86
N PHE A 52 41.01 -65.44 40.35
CA PHE A 52 39.68 -65.17 40.89
C PHE A 52 38.62 -65.66 39.88
N PRO A 53 37.70 -66.59 40.24
CA PRO A 53 36.85 -67.29 39.29
C PRO A 53 36.10 -66.41 38.25
N PRO A 54 35.61 -65.20 38.57
CA PRO A 54 34.97 -64.32 37.57
C PRO A 54 35.96 -63.52 36.69
N PHE A 55 37.27 -63.62 36.90
CA PHE A 55 38.33 -63.04 36.05
C PHE A 55 39.19 -64.10 35.37
N ASP A 56 38.68 -65.32 35.16
CA ASP A 56 39.38 -66.34 34.39
C ASP A 56 39.55 -65.91 32.90
N PRO A 57 40.79 -65.66 32.42
CA PRO A 57 41.10 -65.27 31.05
C PRO A 57 40.54 -66.23 29.99
N ALA A 58 40.28 -67.49 30.34
CA ALA A 58 39.77 -68.51 29.42
C ALA A 58 38.32 -68.26 28.97
N THR A 59 37.51 -67.49 29.72
CA THR A 59 36.10 -67.22 29.40
C THR A 59 35.88 -65.96 28.56
N PHE A 60 36.81 -64.99 28.61
CA PHE A 60 36.72 -63.74 27.85
C PHE A 60 36.62 -63.92 26.34
N PRO A 61 37.34 -64.85 25.67
CA PRO A 61 37.21 -65.04 24.23
C PRO A 61 35.78 -65.37 23.78
N SER A 62 35.07 -66.21 24.55
CA SER A 62 33.67 -66.57 24.28
C SER A 62 32.74 -65.37 24.48
N GLN A 63 32.93 -64.62 25.57
CA GLN A 63 32.13 -63.42 25.84
C GLN A 63 32.38 -62.31 24.82
N LEU A 64 33.63 -62.12 24.38
CA LEU A 64 33.98 -61.18 23.32
C LEU A 64 33.44 -61.63 21.95
N LEU A 65 33.46 -62.93 21.65
CA LEU A 65 32.86 -63.48 20.43
C LEU A 65 31.35 -63.20 20.40
N TRP A 66 30.64 -63.49 21.49
CA TRP A 66 29.20 -63.25 21.57
C TRP A 66 28.85 -61.77 21.59
N LEU A 67 29.65 -60.94 22.29
CA LEU A 67 29.55 -59.49 22.24
C LEU A 67 29.73 -58.98 20.81
N ALA A 68 30.73 -59.46 20.08
CA ALA A 68 30.96 -59.06 18.69
C ALA A 68 29.81 -59.47 17.77
N ILE A 69 29.25 -60.68 17.95
CA ILE A 69 28.10 -61.15 17.17
C ILE A 69 26.86 -60.29 17.45
N THR A 70 26.50 -60.09 18.71
CA THR A 70 25.31 -59.32 19.11
C THR A 70 25.45 -57.83 18.79
N PHE A 71 26.62 -57.24 19.06
CA PHE A 71 26.93 -55.86 18.70
C PHE A 71 26.96 -55.67 17.19
N GLY A 72 27.53 -56.61 16.43
CA GLY A 72 27.52 -56.57 14.96
C GLY A 72 26.10 -56.64 14.40
N LEU A 73 25.26 -57.53 14.92
CA LEU A 73 23.84 -57.62 14.55
C LEU A 73 23.09 -56.30 14.85
N LEU A 74 23.28 -55.75 16.05
CA LEU A 74 22.68 -54.47 16.45
C LEU A 74 23.18 -53.31 15.58
N TYR A 75 24.48 -53.28 15.26
CA TYR A 75 25.08 -52.27 14.40
C TYR A 75 24.49 -52.31 12.99
N VAL A 76 24.33 -53.51 12.41
CA VAL A 76 23.69 -53.67 11.10
C VAL A 76 22.23 -53.21 11.16
N LEU A 77 21.48 -53.56 12.22
CA LEU A 77 20.09 -53.12 12.38
C LEU A 77 19.98 -51.59 12.49
N MET A 78 20.83 -50.97 13.31
CA MET A 78 20.86 -49.51 13.49
C MET A 78 21.30 -48.78 12.22
N SER A 79 22.34 -49.25 11.55
CA SER A 79 22.84 -48.65 10.32
C SER A 79 21.86 -48.79 9.17
N ARG A 80 21.14 -49.92 9.07
CA ARG A 80 20.21 -50.19 7.96
C ARG A 80 18.80 -49.67 8.20
N LEU A 81 18.37 -49.44 9.45
CA LEU A 81 16.98 -49.06 9.75
C LEU A 81 16.85 -47.74 10.52
N ALA A 82 17.62 -47.54 11.60
CA ALA A 82 17.48 -46.36 12.43
C ALA A 82 18.04 -45.10 11.75
N LEU A 83 19.27 -45.17 11.24
CA LEU A 83 19.91 -44.05 10.52
C LEU A 83 19.12 -43.58 9.29
N PRO A 84 18.67 -44.45 8.35
CA PRO A 84 17.91 -43.99 7.20
C PRO A 84 16.55 -43.41 7.57
N ARG A 85 15.88 -43.92 8.61
CA ARG A 85 14.63 -43.34 9.11
C ARG A 85 14.83 -41.94 9.68
N LEU A 86 15.90 -41.73 10.45
CA LEU A 86 16.24 -40.42 11.01
C LEU A 86 16.65 -39.43 9.91
N GLY A 87 17.45 -39.88 8.95
CA GLY A 87 17.84 -39.08 7.78
C GLY A 87 16.64 -38.64 6.95
N GLY A 88 15.67 -39.54 6.71
CA GLY A 88 14.45 -39.22 5.96
C GLY A 88 13.58 -38.17 6.65
N ILE A 89 13.47 -38.20 7.98
CA ILE A 89 12.71 -37.19 8.74
C ILE A 89 13.41 -35.82 8.67
N LEU A 90 14.72 -35.80 8.83
CA LEU A 90 15.49 -34.56 8.79
C LEU A 90 15.43 -33.92 7.39
N GLU A 91 15.59 -34.73 6.35
CA GLU A 91 15.46 -34.28 4.96
C GLU A 91 14.04 -33.78 4.68
N ASN A 92 13.00 -34.49 5.12
CA ASN A 92 11.62 -34.05 4.92
C ASN A 92 11.33 -32.72 5.62
N ARG A 93 11.80 -32.53 6.86
CA ARG A 93 11.66 -31.25 7.57
C ARG A 93 12.40 -30.13 6.85
N LYS A 94 13.63 -30.39 6.40
CA LYS A 94 14.41 -29.43 5.63
C LYS A 94 13.69 -29.05 4.33
N ALA A 95 13.20 -30.03 3.59
CA ALA A 95 12.48 -29.80 2.34
C ALA A 95 11.19 -28.99 2.56
N LEU A 96 10.44 -29.25 3.63
CA LEU A 96 9.26 -28.47 3.98
C LEU A 96 9.64 -27.02 4.35
N ILE A 97 10.65 -26.82 5.19
CA ILE A 97 11.11 -25.47 5.56
C ILE A 97 11.59 -24.70 4.33
N ASP A 98 12.39 -25.33 3.47
CA ASP A 98 12.90 -24.72 2.25
C ASP A 98 11.75 -24.38 1.28
N ALA A 99 10.74 -25.25 1.18
CA ALA A 99 9.54 -25.00 0.38
C ALA A 99 8.67 -23.86 0.95
N ASP A 100 8.47 -23.82 2.26
CA ASP A 100 7.70 -22.76 2.93
C ASP A 100 8.40 -21.40 2.82
N LEU A 101 9.73 -21.37 2.97
CA LEU A 101 10.54 -20.17 2.75
C LEU A 101 10.45 -19.71 1.29
N ALA A 102 10.58 -20.61 0.33
CA ALA A 102 10.46 -20.28 -1.08
C ALA A 102 9.05 -19.76 -1.43
N ALA A 103 8.01 -20.33 -0.85
CA ALA A 103 6.63 -19.86 -1.02
C ALA A 103 6.44 -18.47 -0.40
N ALA A 104 6.94 -18.24 0.81
CA ALA A 104 6.89 -16.95 1.48
C ALA A 104 7.64 -15.86 0.70
N ASP A 105 8.84 -16.16 0.18
CA ASP A 105 9.61 -15.25 -0.65
C ASP A 105 8.90 -14.95 -1.98
N ALA A 106 8.31 -15.96 -2.62
CA ALA A 106 7.54 -15.77 -3.84
C ALA A 106 6.31 -14.89 -3.60
N ASP A 107 5.58 -15.09 -2.50
CA ASP A 107 4.42 -14.27 -2.16
C ASP A 107 4.83 -12.85 -1.78
N ARG A 108 5.94 -12.68 -1.04
CA ARG A 108 6.51 -11.36 -0.79
C ARG A 108 6.84 -10.63 -2.10
N GLN A 109 7.52 -11.29 -3.03
CA GLN A 109 7.86 -10.70 -4.33
C GLN A 109 6.62 -10.31 -5.14
N LYS A 110 5.56 -11.15 -5.13
CA LYS A 110 4.28 -10.82 -5.77
C LYS A 110 3.64 -9.60 -5.13
N THR A 111 3.64 -9.50 -3.80
CA THR A 111 3.11 -8.34 -3.08
C THR A 111 3.92 -7.08 -3.40
N ASP A 112 5.24 -7.14 -3.35
CA ASP A 112 6.12 -6.01 -3.68
C ASP A 112 5.90 -5.56 -5.14
N ALA A 113 5.77 -6.50 -6.08
CA ALA A 113 5.46 -6.21 -7.48
C ALA A 113 4.06 -5.59 -7.65
N ALA A 114 3.06 -6.07 -6.90
CA ALA A 114 1.71 -5.51 -6.93
C ALA A 114 1.66 -4.09 -6.34
N ILE A 115 2.38 -3.83 -5.26
CA ILE A 115 2.53 -2.50 -4.66
C ILE A 115 3.18 -1.55 -5.67
N ALA A 116 4.31 -1.95 -6.28
CA ALA A 116 5.00 -1.13 -7.27
C ALA A 116 4.12 -0.84 -8.49
N ALA A 117 3.36 -1.82 -8.98
CA ALA A 117 2.41 -1.63 -10.08
C ALA A 117 1.26 -0.68 -9.70
N TYR A 118 0.72 -0.80 -8.49
CA TYR A 118 -0.33 0.07 -7.98
C TYR A 118 0.16 1.51 -7.82
N GLU A 119 1.34 1.71 -7.22
CA GLU A 119 1.95 3.04 -7.06
C GLU A 119 2.24 3.69 -8.42
N LYS A 120 2.76 2.92 -9.37
CA LYS A 120 2.97 3.37 -10.75
C LYS A 120 1.66 3.79 -11.40
N ALA A 121 0.61 2.95 -11.32
CA ALA A 121 -0.69 3.28 -11.88
C ALA A 121 -1.30 4.54 -11.25
N LEU A 122 -1.13 4.73 -9.94
CA LEU A 122 -1.56 5.94 -9.23
C LEU A 122 -0.80 7.18 -9.70
N ALA A 123 0.52 7.07 -9.87
CA ALA A 123 1.36 8.16 -10.37
C ALA A 123 0.98 8.54 -11.81
N GLU A 124 0.82 7.57 -12.70
CA GLU A 124 0.37 7.78 -14.08
C GLU A 124 -1.02 8.40 -14.14
N ALA A 125 -1.96 7.93 -13.32
CA ALA A 125 -3.31 8.51 -13.25
C ALA A 125 -3.29 9.97 -12.79
N LYS A 126 -2.50 10.30 -11.76
CA LYS A 126 -2.32 11.69 -11.29
C LYS A 126 -1.68 12.57 -12.36
N ALA A 127 -0.63 12.09 -13.03
CA ALA A 127 0.02 12.82 -14.11
C ALA A 127 -0.94 13.06 -15.28
N LYS A 128 -1.73 12.05 -15.67
CA LYS A 128 -2.74 12.19 -16.72
C LYS A 128 -3.85 13.17 -16.32
N ALA A 129 -4.34 13.12 -15.10
CA ALA A 129 -5.34 14.05 -14.60
C ALA A 129 -4.83 15.50 -14.61
N GLN A 130 -3.60 15.73 -14.18
CA GLN A 130 -2.94 17.04 -14.25
C GLN A 130 -2.75 17.51 -15.70
N GLY A 131 -2.34 16.60 -16.59
CA GLY A 131 -2.22 16.88 -18.03
C GLY A 131 -3.55 17.34 -18.63
N ILE A 132 -4.62 16.59 -18.40
CA ILE A 132 -5.98 16.93 -18.87
C ILE A 132 -6.43 18.28 -18.30
N ALA A 133 -6.19 18.54 -17.01
CA ALA A 133 -6.57 19.80 -16.38
C ALA A 133 -5.84 21.01 -17.01
N THR A 134 -4.55 20.87 -17.28
CA THR A 134 -3.74 21.91 -17.93
C THR A 134 -4.19 22.12 -19.37
N GLU A 135 -4.32 21.05 -20.17
CA GLU A 135 -4.78 21.11 -21.56
C GLU A 135 -6.17 21.74 -21.67
N THR A 136 -7.10 21.35 -20.80
CA THR A 136 -8.45 21.93 -20.76
C THR A 136 -8.41 23.41 -20.42
N ARG A 137 -7.58 23.80 -19.43
CA ARG A 137 -7.42 25.21 -19.05
C ARG A 137 -6.82 26.04 -20.18
N GLU A 138 -5.85 25.50 -20.92
CA GLU A 138 -5.26 26.17 -22.08
C GLU A 138 -6.27 26.30 -23.23
N ALA A 139 -7.01 25.24 -23.54
CA ALA A 139 -8.06 25.24 -24.56
C ALA A 139 -9.17 26.25 -24.24
N ILE A 140 -9.64 26.30 -22.98
CA ILE A 140 -10.64 27.28 -22.54
C ILE A 140 -10.10 28.71 -22.64
N GLN A 141 -8.84 28.95 -22.26
CA GLN A 141 -8.25 30.29 -22.40
C GLN A 141 -8.14 30.72 -23.86
N ALA A 142 -7.76 29.80 -24.75
CA ALA A 142 -7.71 30.06 -26.19
C ALA A 142 -9.09 30.36 -26.77
N ASP A 143 -10.11 29.56 -26.43
CA ASP A 143 -11.50 29.79 -26.85
C ASP A 143 -12.04 31.13 -26.32
N LEU A 144 -11.76 31.46 -25.05
CA LEU A 144 -12.18 32.72 -24.44
C LEU A 144 -11.51 33.92 -25.12
N ALA A 145 -10.21 33.83 -25.42
CA ALA A 145 -9.50 34.87 -26.16
C ALA A 145 -10.08 35.05 -27.58
N GLY A 146 -10.38 33.95 -28.28
CA GLY A 146 -11.03 33.98 -29.59
C GLY A 146 -12.40 34.65 -29.56
N LYS A 147 -13.27 34.23 -28.62
CA LYS A 147 -14.60 34.83 -28.43
C LYS A 147 -14.52 36.29 -28.05
N ARG A 148 -13.60 36.66 -27.15
CA ARG A 148 -13.37 38.05 -26.76
C ARG A 148 -12.97 38.92 -27.95
N ASN A 149 -12.04 38.45 -28.77
CA ASN A 149 -11.60 39.17 -29.97
C ASN A 149 -12.74 39.32 -31.00
N ALA A 150 -13.56 38.28 -31.17
CA ALA A 150 -14.72 38.35 -32.06
C ALA A 150 -15.77 39.36 -31.58
N VAL A 151 -16.09 39.34 -30.27
CA VAL A 151 -17.03 40.30 -29.67
C VAL A 151 -16.47 41.73 -29.74
N GLU A 152 -15.19 41.93 -29.47
CA GLU A 152 -14.55 43.24 -29.57
C GLU A 152 -14.61 43.79 -31.01
N SER A 153 -14.34 42.94 -32.00
CA SER A 153 -14.45 43.31 -33.42
C SER A 153 -15.87 43.67 -33.83
N ASP A 154 -16.87 42.88 -33.40
CA ASP A 154 -18.29 43.15 -33.68
C ASP A 154 -18.75 44.43 -33.00
N LEU A 155 -18.33 44.67 -31.74
CA LEU A 155 -18.64 45.88 -31.01
C LEU A 155 -18.02 47.11 -31.68
N SER A 156 -16.76 47.04 -32.07
CA SER A 156 -16.08 48.13 -32.79
C SER A 156 -16.79 48.47 -34.11
N ALA A 157 -17.20 47.45 -34.88
CA ALA A 157 -17.96 47.64 -36.11
C ALA A 157 -19.33 48.31 -35.85
N LYS A 158 -20.05 47.88 -34.81
CA LYS A 158 -21.33 48.48 -34.41
C LYS A 158 -21.19 49.92 -33.96
N VAL A 159 -20.15 50.24 -33.19
CA VAL A 159 -19.85 51.62 -32.77
C VAL A 159 -19.57 52.49 -33.98
N SER A 160 -18.70 52.04 -34.90
CA SER A 160 -18.39 52.79 -36.12
C SER A 160 -19.63 53.01 -37.01
N ALA A 161 -20.49 52.00 -37.16
CA ALA A 161 -21.75 52.13 -37.91
C ALA A 161 -22.73 53.11 -37.23
N ALA A 162 -22.82 53.08 -35.90
CA ALA A 162 -23.65 54.01 -35.14
C ALA A 162 -23.13 55.45 -35.25
N GLU A 163 -21.81 55.66 -35.16
CA GLU A 163 -21.17 56.97 -35.36
C GLU A 163 -21.45 57.53 -36.76
N ALA A 164 -21.33 56.69 -37.80
CA ALA A 164 -21.65 57.08 -39.17
C ALA A 164 -23.13 57.49 -39.32
N ARG A 165 -24.05 56.72 -38.73
CA ARG A 165 -25.49 57.04 -38.75
C ARG A 165 -25.80 58.33 -38.01
N ILE A 166 -25.18 58.56 -36.85
CA ILE A 166 -25.33 59.82 -36.09
C ILE A 166 -24.81 60.99 -36.91
N ALA A 167 -23.64 60.86 -37.55
CA ALA A 167 -23.08 61.90 -38.40
C ALA A 167 -24.00 62.23 -39.59
N GLN A 168 -24.57 61.22 -40.24
CA GLN A 168 -25.53 61.39 -41.32
C GLN A 168 -26.80 62.11 -40.83
N THR A 169 -27.45 61.61 -39.78
CA THR A 169 -28.67 62.23 -39.25
C THR A 169 -28.41 63.66 -38.77
N LYS A 170 -27.23 63.94 -38.22
CA LYS A 170 -26.82 65.30 -37.86
C LYS A 170 -26.73 66.20 -39.10
N ALA A 171 -26.12 65.73 -40.19
CA ALA A 171 -26.00 66.49 -41.43
C ALA A 171 -27.39 66.76 -42.07
N GLU A 172 -28.26 65.76 -42.11
CA GLU A 172 -29.64 65.89 -42.59
C GLU A 172 -30.44 66.88 -41.74
N ALA A 173 -30.38 66.76 -40.40
CA ALA A 173 -31.07 67.68 -39.49
C ALA A 173 -30.57 69.13 -39.64
N LEU A 174 -29.27 69.34 -39.81
CA LEU A 174 -28.71 70.67 -40.06
C LEU A 174 -29.19 71.27 -41.40
N THR A 175 -29.45 70.42 -42.42
CA THR A 175 -29.99 70.88 -43.70
C THR A 175 -31.45 71.30 -43.56
N HIS A 176 -32.27 70.51 -42.86
CA HIS A 176 -33.66 70.87 -42.59
C HIS A 176 -33.79 72.15 -41.74
N VAL A 177 -32.87 72.39 -40.80
CA VAL A 177 -32.84 73.65 -40.04
C VAL A 177 -32.57 74.85 -40.96
N ASP A 178 -31.65 74.72 -41.93
CA ASP A 178 -31.39 75.79 -42.89
C ASP A 178 -32.60 76.07 -43.79
N GLU A 179 -33.30 75.03 -44.24
CA GLU A 179 -34.54 75.14 -45.02
C GLU A 179 -35.63 75.86 -44.22
N ILE A 180 -35.91 75.40 -43.00
CA ILE A 180 -36.91 76.02 -42.11
C ILE A 180 -36.54 77.48 -41.80
N ALA A 181 -35.26 77.78 -41.58
CA ALA A 181 -34.80 79.15 -41.35
C ALA A 181 -35.01 80.04 -42.58
N ALA A 182 -34.73 79.54 -43.79
CA ALA A 182 -34.96 80.26 -45.04
C ALA A 182 -36.45 80.49 -45.32
N GLU A 183 -37.29 79.47 -45.13
CA GLU A 183 -38.75 79.56 -45.28
C GLU A 183 -39.34 80.56 -44.27
N THR A 184 -38.93 80.48 -43.00
CA THR A 184 -39.39 81.38 -41.94
C THR A 184 -38.95 82.83 -42.23
N ALA A 185 -37.69 83.04 -42.63
CA ALA A 185 -37.19 84.36 -43.00
C ALA A 185 -37.94 84.92 -44.21
N GLN A 186 -38.23 84.10 -45.23
CA GLN A 186 -39.01 84.51 -46.39
C GLN A 186 -40.43 84.92 -46.01
N ALA A 187 -41.10 84.13 -45.15
CA ALA A 187 -42.45 84.45 -44.68
C ALA A 187 -42.50 85.77 -43.89
N VAL A 188 -41.53 86.00 -43.01
CA VAL A 188 -41.43 87.24 -42.22
C VAL A 188 -41.14 88.45 -43.10
N VAL A 189 -40.16 88.38 -44.00
CA VAL A 189 -39.83 89.50 -44.90
C VAL A 189 -40.96 89.77 -45.89
N GLY A 190 -41.63 88.72 -46.38
CA GLY A 190 -42.80 88.82 -47.26
C GLY A 190 -43.94 89.62 -46.65
N GLN A 191 -44.18 89.48 -45.33
CA GLN A 191 -45.18 90.28 -44.61
C GLN A 191 -44.79 91.77 -44.47
N ILE A 192 -43.50 92.12 -44.54
CA ILE A 192 -43.01 93.48 -44.27
C ILE A 192 -42.77 94.27 -45.56
N VAL A 193 -42.17 93.65 -46.59
CA VAL A 193 -41.62 94.35 -47.77
C VAL A 193 -42.32 93.96 -49.08
N GLY A 194 -43.14 92.90 -49.09
CA GLY A 194 -43.80 92.35 -50.28
C GLY A 194 -43.08 91.13 -50.86
N ASP A 195 -43.41 90.73 -52.09
CA ASP A 195 -42.92 89.48 -52.67
C ASP A 195 -41.40 89.51 -52.93
N VAL A 196 -40.67 88.53 -52.39
CA VAL A 196 -39.21 88.44 -52.46
C VAL A 196 -38.80 87.08 -52.97
N SER A 197 -37.85 87.04 -53.92
CA SER A 197 -37.40 85.78 -54.52
C SER A 197 -36.76 84.86 -53.48
N ALA A 198 -37.18 83.59 -53.48
CA ALA A 198 -36.67 82.56 -52.57
C ALA A 198 -35.13 82.36 -52.64
N ASP A 199 -34.54 82.56 -53.82
CA ASP A 199 -33.09 82.40 -54.02
C ASP A 199 -32.28 83.49 -53.33
N SER A 200 -32.79 84.74 -53.29
CA SER A 200 -32.15 85.85 -52.58
C SER A 200 -32.18 85.65 -51.05
N VAL A 201 -33.30 85.16 -50.51
CA VAL A 201 -33.45 84.86 -49.07
C VAL A 201 -32.53 83.70 -48.67
N ARG A 202 -32.49 82.62 -49.45
CA ARG A 202 -31.55 81.51 -49.23
C ARG A 202 -30.09 81.97 -49.26
N ALA A 203 -29.71 82.82 -50.21
CA ALA A 203 -28.36 83.37 -50.29
C ALA A 203 -28.01 84.25 -49.08
N ALA A 204 -28.96 85.04 -48.57
CA ALA A 204 -28.75 85.89 -47.39
C ALA A 204 -28.59 85.07 -46.09
N VAL A 205 -29.43 84.04 -45.89
CA VAL A 205 -29.33 83.13 -44.73
C VAL A 205 -28.01 82.35 -44.76
N ALA A 206 -27.60 81.85 -45.93
CA ALA A 206 -26.31 81.18 -46.09
C ALA A 206 -25.11 82.09 -45.78
N LYS A 207 -25.20 83.39 -46.10
CA LYS A 207 -24.13 84.38 -45.85
C LYS A 207 -23.91 84.70 -44.36
N VAL A 208 -24.90 84.45 -43.50
CA VAL A 208 -24.78 84.64 -42.03
C VAL A 208 -24.22 83.40 -41.34
N LYS A 209 -24.32 82.22 -41.97
CA LYS A 209 -23.88 80.93 -41.43
C LYS A 209 -22.38 80.65 -41.64
N GLY A 210 -21.74 81.27 -42.64
CA GLY A 210 -20.29 81.20 -42.88
C GLY A 210 -19.53 82.24 -42.09
#